data_AF-A0A1H4J9D1-F1
#
_entry.id   AF-A0A1H4J9D1-F1
#
_cell.length_a   1.000
_cell.length_b   1.000
_cell.length_c   1.000
_cell.angle_alpha   90.00
_cell.angle_beta   90.00
_cell.angle_gamma   90.00
#
_symmetry.space_group_name_H-M   'P 1'
#
loop_
_entity.id
_entity.type
_entity.pdbx_description
1 polymer ?
#
loop_
_entity_poly.entity_id
_entity_poly.type
_entity_poly.pdbx_seq_one_letter_code
_entity_poly.pdbx_strand_id
1 'polypeptide(L)'
;MSTVKLWTDEDVAGAPKVSAVFDDIRATRNSDFVNNFWRALANQPELLQRTWASVKAVMIEPGLLDPLTKELIYIAVSTVNSCTYCTHSHTAAARAKGMTEQQHAELLAVISLAAHTNSLANALQISVDKEFLVD
;
A
#
# COMPACT_ATOMS: atom_id res chain seq x y z
N MET A 1 5.26 -7.74 16.59
CA MET A 1 4.87 -9.16 16.73
C MET A 1 3.57 -9.37 15.96
N SER A 2 3.37 -10.53 15.32
CA SER A 2 2.15 -10.86 14.57
C SER A 2 1.22 -11.75 15.38
N THR A 3 -0.09 -11.70 15.09
CA THR A 3 -1.11 -12.59 15.68
C THR A 3 -1.28 -13.91 14.93
N VAL A 4 -0.60 -14.05 13.79
CA VAL A 4 -0.56 -15.27 12.97
C VAL A 4 0.89 -15.64 12.68
N LYS A 5 1.12 -16.90 12.29
CA LYS A 5 2.43 -17.38 11.84
C LYS A 5 2.90 -16.55 10.65
N LEU A 6 4.16 -16.11 10.67
CA LEU A 6 4.81 -15.60 9.47
C LEU A 6 5.51 -16.78 8.79
N TRP A 7 5.05 -17.16 7.60
CA TRP A 7 5.60 -18.30 6.88
C TRP A 7 7.03 -18.03 6.42
N THR A 8 7.94 -18.97 6.70
CA THR A 8 9.29 -18.99 6.16
C THR A 8 9.28 -19.45 4.70
N ASP A 9 10.39 -19.31 3.97
CA ASP A 9 10.46 -19.86 2.61
C ASP A 9 10.41 -21.39 2.57
N GLU A 10 10.86 -22.06 3.64
CA GLU A 10 10.71 -23.50 3.81
C GLU A 10 9.23 -23.90 3.96
N ASP A 11 8.46 -23.16 4.76
CA ASP A 11 7.01 -23.38 4.88
C ASP A 11 6.31 -23.21 3.52
N VAL A 12 6.71 -22.20 2.76
CA VAL A 12 6.14 -21.88 1.43
C VAL A 12 6.45 -22.99 0.43
N ALA A 13 7.66 -23.54 0.43
CA ALA A 13 8.06 -24.62 -0.47
C ALA A 13 7.20 -25.89 -0.30
N GLY A 14 6.69 -26.13 0.91
CA GLY A 14 5.77 -27.24 1.20
C GLY A 14 4.31 -27.03 0.75
N ALA A 15 3.95 -25.85 0.25
CA ALA A 15 2.57 -25.48 -0.07
C ALA A 15 2.44 -24.91 -1.51
N PRO A 16 2.13 -25.75 -2.51
CA PRO A 16 2.17 -25.36 -3.93
C PRO A 16 1.36 -24.10 -4.28
N LYS A 17 0.16 -23.92 -3.70
CA LYS A 17 -0.68 -22.73 -3.92
C LYS A 17 -0.02 -21.44 -3.39
N VAL A 18 0.63 -21.51 -2.23
CA VAL A 18 1.31 -20.35 -1.61
C VAL A 18 2.60 -20.06 -2.37
N SER A 19 3.37 -21.09 -2.72
CA SER A 19 4.60 -20.95 -3.52
C SER A 19 4.33 -20.22 -4.82
N ALA A 20 3.28 -20.63 -5.56
CA ALA A 20 2.93 -19.97 -6.82
C ALA A 20 2.69 -18.45 -6.68
N VAL A 21 2.03 -18.02 -5.60
CA VAL A 21 1.81 -16.58 -5.35
C VAL A 21 3.13 -15.89 -4.97
N PHE A 22 3.96 -16.53 -4.15
CA PHE A 22 5.25 -15.97 -3.74
C PHE A 22 6.22 -15.83 -4.92
N ASP A 23 6.24 -16.82 -5.81
CA ASP A 23 7.04 -16.80 -7.03
C ASP A 23 6.58 -15.68 -7.96
N ASP A 24 5.26 -15.48 -8.10
CA ASP A 24 4.73 -14.35 -8.87
C ASP A 24 5.06 -12.99 -8.23
N ILE A 25 5.03 -12.88 -6.89
CA ILE A 25 5.47 -11.65 -6.19
C ILE A 25 6.94 -11.35 -6.52
N ARG A 26 7.82 -12.35 -6.43
CA ARG A 26 9.26 -12.19 -6.70
C ARG A 26 9.51 -11.78 -8.13
N ALA A 27 8.89 -12.47 -9.09
CA ALA A 27 9.01 -12.18 -10.51
C ALA A 27 8.49 -10.77 -10.84
N THR A 28 7.31 -10.42 -10.31
CA THR A 28 6.66 -9.13 -10.56
C THR A 28 7.43 -7.96 -9.96
N ARG A 29 8.01 -8.13 -8.78
CA ARG A 29 8.79 -7.08 -8.10
C ARG A 29 10.28 -7.10 -8.44
N ASN A 30 10.72 -8.08 -9.25
CA ASN A 30 12.12 -8.34 -9.57
C ASN A 30 13.01 -8.36 -8.32
N SER A 31 12.60 -9.12 -7.29
CA SER A 31 13.29 -9.23 -6.01
C SER A 31 12.95 -10.54 -5.32
N ASP A 32 13.94 -11.20 -4.71
CA ASP A 32 13.70 -12.41 -3.91
C ASP A 32 12.97 -12.14 -2.59
N PHE A 33 12.92 -10.86 -2.17
CA PHE A 33 12.33 -10.46 -0.91
C PHE A 33 10.80 -10.40 -0.98
N VAL A 34 10.15 -11.25 -0.18
CA VAL A 34 8.71 -11.18 0.11
C VAL A 34 8.50 -10.71 1.54
N ASN A 35 7.86 -9.54 1.69
CA ASN A 35 7.67 -8.89 2.99
C ASN A 35 6.63 -9.61 3.87
N ASN A 36 6.68 -9.35 5.19
CA ASN A 36 5.90 -10.07 6.20
C ASN A 36 4.37 -10.05 6.00
N PHE A 37 3.81 -9.05 5.32
CA PHE A 37 2.36 -9.01 5.02
C PHE A 37 1.92 -10.23 4.21
N TRP A 38 2.66 -10.59 3.17
CA TRP A 38 2.36 -11.78 2.36
C TRP A 38 2.63 -13.08 3.11
N ARG A 39 3.68 -13.11 3.94
CA ARG A 39 4.00 -14.22 4.86
C ARG A 39 2.92 -14.45 5.91
N ALA A 40 2.22 -13.40 6.34
CA ALA A 40 1.06 -13.51 7.22
C ALA A 40 -0.18 -13.99 6.47
N LEU A 41 -0.42 -13.50 5.25
CA LEU A 41 -1.54 -13.95 4.42
C LEU A 41 -1.42 -15.40 3.94
N ALA A 42 -0.21 -15.96 3.90
CA ALA A 42 0.04 -17.36 3.55
C ALA A 42 -0.71 -18.38 4.42
N ASN A 43 -1.14 -18.00 5.64
CA ASN A 43 -2.05 -18.83 6.46
C ASN A 43 -3.43 -19.05 5.80
N GLN A 44 -3.80 -18.24 4.81
CA GLN A 44 -5.08 -18.26 4.11
C GLN A 44 -4.85 -18.16 2.59
N PRO A 45 -4.51 -19.26 1.90
CA PRO A 45 -4.05 -19.23 0.50
C PRO A 45 -5.02 -18.54 -0.47
N GLU A 46 -6.33 -18.74 -0.31
CA GLU A 46 -7.35 -18.11 -1.16
C GLU A 46 -7.42 -16.58 -0.95
N LEU A 47 -7.22 -16.11 0.30
CA LEU A 47 -7.16 -14.69 0.60
C LEU A 47 -5.84 -14.07 0.08
N LEU A 48 -4.72 -14.77 0.25
CA LEU A 48 -3.42 -14.38 -0.30
C LEU A 48 -3.51 -14.17 -1.81
N GLN A 49 -4.04 -15.15 -2.55
CA GLN A 49 -4.14 -15.10 -4.01
C GLN A 49 -5.00 -13.92 -4.48
N ARG A 50 -6.21 -13.74 -3.93
CA ARG A 50 -7.10 -12.63 -4.32
C ARG A 50 -6.51 -11.27 -3.97
N THR A 51 -5.85 -11.15 -2.82
CA THR A 51 -5.23 -9.90 -2.38
C THR A 51 -4.05 -9.54 -3.28
N TRP A 52 -3.17 -10.51 -3.60
CA TRP A 52 -2.05 -10.28 -4.51
C TRP A 52 -2.52 -9.92 -5.92
N ALA A 53 -3.51 -10.63 -6.47
CA ALA A 53 -4.07 -10.31 -7.78
C ALA A 53 -4.60 -8.87 -7.84
N SER A 54 -5.32 -8.43 -6.80
CA SER A 54 -5.84 -7.06 -6.70
C SER A 54 -4.72 -6.03 -6.60
N VAL A 55 -3.69 -6.29 -5.79
CA VAL A 55 -2.52 -5.42 -5.67
C VAL A 55 -1.76 -5.33 -7.00
N LYS A 56 -1.57 -6.43 -7.71
CA LYS A 56 -0.89 -6.46 -9.00
C LYS A 56 -1.64 -5.63 -10.04
N ALA A 57 -2.95 -5.83 -10.17
CA ALA A 57 -3.80 -5.09 -11.10
C ALA A 57 -3.80 -3.58 -10.82
N VAL A 58 -3.88 -3.17 -9.55
CA VAL A 58 -3.97 -1.73 -9.21
C VAL A 58 -2.60 -1.05 -9.17
N MET A 59 -1.61 -1.68 -8.55
CA MET A 59 -0.34 -1.03 -8.21
C MET A 59 0.80 -1.30 -9.19
N ILE A 60 0.71 -2.37 -9.99
CA ILE A 60 1.82 -2.81 -10.85
C ILE A 60 1.48 -2.69 -12.33
N GLU A 61 0.28 -3.11 -12.74
CA GLU A 61 -0.11 -3.03 -14.15
C GLU A 61 -0.13 -1.57 -14.66
N PRO A 62 0.16 -1.36 -15.97
CA PRO A 62 0.13 -0.03 -16.57
C PRO A 62 -1.19 0.68 -16.33
N GLY A 63 -1.13 1.97 -16.01
CA GLY A 63 -2.29 2.81 -15.83
C GLY A 63 -1.94 4.27 -16.08
N LEU A 64 -2.93 5.15 -15.92
CA LEU A 64 -2.75 6.59 -16.16
C LEU A 64 -1.91 7.28 -15.09
N LEU A 65 -1.94 6.77 -13.84
CA LEU A 65 -1.05 7.22 -12.78
C LEU A 65 0.24 6.42 -12.81
N ASP A 66 1.37 7.13 -12.78
CA ASP A 66 2.67 6.50 -12.71
C ASP A 66 2.87 5.74 -11.37
N PRO A 67 3.80 4.77 -11.32
CA PRO A 67 3.98 3.93 -10.13
C PRO A 67 4.37 4.69 -8.86
N LEU A 68 5.08 5.83 -8.96
CA LEU A 68 5.47 6.62 -7.81
C LEU A 68 4.26 7.36 -7.25
N THR A 69 3.47 8.02 -8.11
CA THR A 69 2.21 8.68 -7.70
C THR A 69 1.28 7.71 -6.97
N LYS A 70 1.14 6.46 -7.46
CA LYS A 70 0.35 5.43 -6.77
C LYS A 70 0.86 5.16 -5.34
N GLU A 71 2.18 5.10 -5.11
CA GLU A 71 2.72 4.91 -3.76
C GLU A 71 2.55 6.14 -2.87
N LEU A 72 2.70 7.36 -3.39
CA LEU A 72 2.49 8.58 -2.61
C LEU A 72 1.06 8.64 -2.04
N ILE A 73 0.06 8.29 -2.87
CA ILE A 73 -1.34 8.14 -2.44
C ILE A 73 -1.45 7.05 -1.37
N TYR A 74 -0.82 5.89 -1.57
CA TYR A 74 -0.86 4.79 -0.59
C TYR A 74 -0.24 5.18 0.76
N ILE A 75 0.85 5.95 0.77
CA ILE A 75 1.47 6.48 1.99
C ILE A 75 0.52 7.43 2.71
N ALA A 76 -0.13 8.34 1.98
CA ALA A 76 -1.09 9.29 2.55
C ALA A 76 -2.25 8.56 3.23
N VAL A 77 -2.88 7.61 2.52
CA VAL A 77 -3.98 6.80 3.06
C VAL A 77 -3.51 5.94 4.24
N SER A 78 -2.33 5.32 4.15
CA SER A 78 -1.75 4.52 5.23
C SER A 78 -1.51 5.33 6.50
N THR A 79 -1.05 6.58 6.33
CA THR A 79 -0.76 7.50 7.44
C THR A 79 -2.03 7.97 8.11
N VAL A 80 -3.05 8.38 7.34
CA VAL A 80 -4.35 8.79 7.90
C VAL A 80 -5.05 7.62 8.59
N ASN A 81 -4.92 6.40 8.05
CA ASN A 81 -5.43 5.19 8.68
C ASN A 81 -4.56 4.69 9.85
N SER A 82 -3.51 5.43 10.23
CA SER A 82 -2.61 5.11 11.35
C SER A 82 -1.98 3.71 11.26
N CYS A 83 -1.71 3.22 10.05
CA CYS A 83 -1.11 1.91 9.84
C CYS A 83 0.44 2.00 9.80
N THR A 84 1.09 1.79 10.95
CA THR A 84 2.57 1.83 11.05
C THR A 84 3.25 0.92 10.03
N TYR A 85 2.83 -0.34 9.92
CA TYR A 85 3.42 -1.29 8.96
C TYR A 85 3.30 -0.80 7.52
N CYS A 86 2.10 -0.30 7.15
CA CYS A 86 1.80 0.18 5.82
C CYS A 86 2.66 1.40 5.48
N THR A 87 2.73 2.40 6.37
CA THR A 87 3.56 3.59 6.20
C THR A 87 5.03 3.20 5.94
N HIS A 88 5.61 2.30 6.73
CA HIS A 88 6.98 1.84 6.47
C HIS A 88 7.12 1.15 5.11
N SER A 89 6.23 0.21 4.79
CA SER A 89 6.33 -0.58 3.55
C SER A 89 6.16 0.25 2.29
N HIS A 90 5.21 1.19 2.27
CA HIS A 90 4.92 2.03 1.12
C HIS A 90 5.93 3.18 0.99
N THR A 91 6.45 3.74 2.08
CA THR A 91 7.58 4.69 2.00
C THR A 91 8.83 4.03 1.41
N ALA A 92 9.13 2.78 1.77
CA ALA A 92 10.22 2.03 1.15
C ALA A 92 9.97 1.77 -0.35
N ALA A 93 8.74 1.40 -0.72
CA ALA A 93 8.36 1.19 -2.12
C ALA A 93 8.43 2.49 -2.96
N ALA A 94 7.99 3.62 -2.41
CA ALA A 94 8.09 4.93 -3.07
C ALA A 94 9.55 5.32 -3.31
N ARG A 95 10.44 5.13 -2.32
CA ARG A 95 11.88 5.37 -2.48
C ARG A 95 12.50 4.49 -3.56
N ALA A 96 12.13 3.20 -3.60
CA ALA A 96 12.59 2.29 -4.66
C ALA A 96 12.11 2.72 -6.05
N LYS A 97 11.02 3.49 -6.14
CA LYS A 97 10.47 4.08 -7.37
C LYS A 97 10.96 5.52 -7.62
N GLY A 98 11.96 6.00 -6.87
CA GLY A 98 12.62 7.28 -7.12
C GLY A 98 12.09 8.47 -6.32
N MET A 99 11.29 8.26 -5.28
CA MET A 99 10.89 9.35 -4.38
C MET A 99 12.11 10.07 -3.79
N THR A 100 12.22 11.37 -4.02
CA THR A 100 13.27 12.21 -3.42
C THR A 100 12.91 12.61 -1.99
N GLU A 101 13.90 13.04 -1.20
CA GLU A 101 13.64 13.56 0.14
C GLU A 101 12.82 14.86 0.11
N GLN A 102 12.95 15.67 -0.95
CA GLN A 102 12.12 16.85 -1.17
C GLN A 102 10.65 16.47 -1.42
N GLN A 103 10.40 15.48 -2.30
CA GLN A 103 9.04 14.97 -2.53
C GLN A 103 8.45 14.36 -1.25
N HIS A 104 9.26 13.66 -0.46
CA HIS A 104 8.80 13.10 0.81
C HIS A 104 8.43 14.21 1.81
N ALA A 105 9.25 15.24 1.95
CA ALA A 105 8.94 16.38 2.82
C ALA A 105 7.65 17.10 2.39
N GLU A 106 7.46 17.32 1.09
CA GLU A 106 6.23 17.90 0.54
C GLU A 106 5.02 17.00 0.78
N LEU A 107 5.14 15.69 0.58
CA LEU A 107 4.07 14.73 0.88
C LEU A 107 3.63 14.83 2.35
N LEU A 108 4.57 14.93 3.30
CA LEU A 108 4.24 15.09 4.71
C LEU A 108 3.48 16.39 5.00
N ALA A 109 3.87 17.49 4.35
CA ALA A 109 3.15 18.76 4.46
C ALA A 109 1.72 18.65 3.92
N VAL A 110 1.53 17.99 2.77
CA VAL A 110 0.20 17.74 2.18
C VAL A 110 -0.66 16.87 3.10
N ILE A 111 -0.14 15.77 3.62
CA ILE A 111 -0.87 14.87 4.54
C ILE A 111 -1.32 15.63 5.79
N SER A 112 -0.41 16.39 6.41
CA SER A 112 -0.69 17.15 7.63
C SER A 112 -1.78 18.21 7.39
N LEU A 113 -1.64 18.98 6.30
CA LEU A 113 -2.61 20.02 5.95
C LEU A 113 -3.99 19.42 5.66
N ALA A 114 -4.05 18.34 4.87
CA ALA A 114 -5.31 17.67 4.55
C ALA A 114 -6.01 17.13 5.80
N ALA A 115 -5.27 16.49 6.71
CA ALA A 115 -5.84 16.01 7.97
C ALA A 115 -6.38 17.16 8.84
N HIS A 116 -5.65 18.28 8.89
CA HIS A 116 -6.05 19.47 9.64
C HIS A 116 -7.32 20.11 9.06
N THR A 117 -7.35 20.40 7.76
CA THR A 117 -8.49 21.07 7.12
C THR A 117 -9.73 20.18 7.10
N ASN A 118 -9.58 18.86 6.90
CA ASN A 118 -10.69 17.91 7.00
C ASN A 118 -11.31 17.92 8.40
N SER A 119 -10.48 17.99 9.45
CA SER A 119 -10.96 18.05 10.83
C SER A 119 -11.76 19.34 11.09
N LEU A 120 -11.27 20.48 10.58
CA LEU A 120 -11.98 21.76 10.67
C LEU A 120 -13.30 21.74 9.90
N ALA A 121 -13.30 21.31 8.64
CA ALA A 121 -14.50 21.25 7.82
C ALA A 121 -15.56 20.32 8.42
N ASN A 122 -15.14 19.17 8.95
CA ASN A 122 -16.03 18.25 9.66
C ASN A 122 -16.58 18.87 10.95
N ALA A 123 -15.77 19.56 11.76
CA ALA A 123 -16.27 20.19 12.99
C ALA A 123 -17.22 21.37 12.70
N LEU A 124 -16.98 22.11 11.62
CA LEU A 124 -17.79 23.26 11.21
C LEU A 124 -19.06 22.87 10.46
N GLN A 125 -19.18 21.61 10.01
CA GLN A 125 -20.32 21.11 9.21
C GLN A 125 -20.62 22.01 8.01
N ILE A 126 -19.58 22.37 7.26
CA ILE A 126 -19.68 23.27 6.11
C ILE A 126 -20.53 22.60 5.02
N SER A 127 -21.49 23.34 4.47
CA SER A 127 -22.28 22.87 3.32
C SER A 127 -21.42 22.83 2.06
N VAL A 128 -21.61 21.83 1.22
CA VAL A 128 -20.92 21.75 -0.08
C VAL A 128 -21.44 22.87 -0.99
N ASP A 129 -20.52 23.70 -1.49
CA ASP A 129 -20.81 24.75 -2.46
C ASP A 129 -21.40 24.14 -3.76
N LYS A 130 -22.36 24.85 -4.37
CA LYS A 130 -23.07 24.34 -5.56
C LYS A 130 -22.13 24.17 -6.75
N GLU A 131 -21.10 25.00 -6.83
CA GLU A 131 -20.08 25.01 -7.85
C GLU A 131 -19.20 23.75 -7.82
N PHE A 132 -19.18 22.99 -6.72
CA PHE A 132 -18.44 21.73 -6.59
C PHE A 132 -19.30 20.48 -6.82
N LEU A 133 -20.61 20.64 -7.00
CA LEU A 133 -21.49 19.51 -7.32
C LEU A 133 -21.21 19.08 -8.77
N VAL A 134 -20.82 17.82 -8.94
CA VAL A 134 -20.60 17.19 -10.25
C VAL A 134 -21.86 16.39 -10.58
N ASP A 135 -22.41 16.60 -11.78
CA ASP A 135 -23.57 15.86 -12.31
C ASP A 135 -23.26 14.38 -12.61
#